data_AF-A0A9Q5C635-F1
#
_entry.id   AF-A0A9Q5C635-F1
#
_cell.length_a   1.000
_cell.length_b   1.000
_cell.length_c   1.000
_cell.angle_alpha   90.00
_cell.angle_beta   90.00
_cell.angle_gamma   90.00
#
_symmetry.space_group_name_H-M   'P 1'
#
loop_
_entity.id
_entity.type
_entity.pdbx_description
1 polymer ?
#
loop_
_entity_poly.entity_id
_entity_poly.type
_entity_poly.pdbx_seq_one_letter_code
_entity_poly.pdbx_strand_id
1 'polypeptide(L)' 'MDSLLSIVQMPTGIPVATTAIGNAGASNAALLALEILGISDEKIRQQLKDYRQKMHDEAKESSAELD' A
#
# COMPACT_ATOMS: atom_id res chain seq x y z
N MET A 1 2.57 -17.77 9.85
CA MET A 1 3.06 -18.17 8.52
C MET A 1 1.94 -18.76 7.68
N ASP A 2 1.14 -19.66 8.26
CA ASP A 2 0.05 -20.37 7.58
C ASP A 2 -0.91 -19.45 6.81
N SER A 3 -1.31 -18.33 7.40
CA SER A 3 -2.17 -17.34 6.75
C SER A 3 -1.57 -16.73 5.48
N LEU A 4 -0.24 -16.55 5.41
CA LEU A 4 0.39 -16.01 4.20
C LEU A 4 0.40 -17.06 3.10
N LEU A 5 0.83 -18.28 3.42
CA LEU A 5 0.95 -19.36 2.46
C LEU A 5 -0.41 -19.81 1.92
N SER A 6 -1.47 -19.78 2.73
CA SER A 6 -2.83 -20.10 2.27
C SER A 6 -3.44 -19.05 1.35
N ILE A 7 -2.89 -17.83 1.30
CA ILE A 7 -3.38 -16.73 0.45
C ILE A 7 -2.50 -16.54 -0.79
N VAL A 8 -1.17 -16.56 -0.64
CA VAL A 8 -0.24 -16.23 -1.74
C VAL A 8 -0.05 -17.36 -2.74
N GLN A 9 -0.25 -18.62 -2.33
CA GLN A 9 0.01 -19.81 -3.16
C GLN A 9 -1.19 -20.16 -4.05
N MET A 10 -1.71 -19.19 -4.81
CA MET A 10 -2.84 -19.42 -5.71
C MET A 10 -2.42 -20.18 -6.97
N PRO A 11 -3.25 -21.11 -7.47
CA PRO A 11 -2.97 -21.81 -8.72
C PRO A 11 -3.07 -20.87 -9.93
N THR A 12 -2.45 -21.28 -11.04
CA THR A 12 -2.50 -20.54 -12.30
C THR A 12 -3.94 -20.24 -12.74
N GLY A 13 -4.19 -18.99 -13.13
CA GLY A 13 -5.49 -18.53 -13.63
C GLY A 13 -6.35 -17.77 -12.61
N ILE A 14 -6.01 -17.79 -11.33
CA ILE A 14 -6.75 -17.09 -10.27
C ILE A 14 -5.77 -16.25 -9.43
N PRO A 15 -5.37 -15.05 -9.90
CA PRO A 15 -4.40 -14.23 -9.19
C PRO A 15 -5.00 -13.61 -7.92
N VAL A 16 -4.19 -13.50 -6.86
CA VAL A 16 -4.52 -12.77 -5.63
C VAL A 16 -3.39 -11.81 -5.32
N ALA A 17 -3.71 -10.53 -5.12
CA ALA A 17 -2.75 -9.52 -4.72
C ALA A 17 -2.52 -9.59 -3.19
N THR A 18 -1.51 -10.35 -2.78
CA THR A 18 -1.19 -10.56 -1.36
C THR A 18 -0.27 -9.47 -0.80
N THR A 19 -0.59 -8.96 0.39
CA THR A 19 0.21 -7.97 1.10
C THR A 19 0.99 -8.58 2.28
N ALA A 20 1.74 -7.76 3.01
CA ALA A 20 2.44 -8.17 4.24
C ALA A 20 1.48 -8.78 5.28
N ILE A 21 2.02 -9.50 6.28
CA ILE A 21 1.24 -10.03 7.39
C ILE A 21 0.90 -8.92 8.40
N GLY A 22 -0.32 -8.92 8.95
CA GLY A 22 -0.72 -8.03 10.04
C GLY A 22 -1.06 -6.60 9.60
N ASN A 23 -0.90 -5.64 10.51
CA ASN A 23 -1.36 -4.25 10.32
C ASN A 23 -0.72 -3.56 9.10
N ALA A 24 0.57 -3.81 8.84
CA ALA A 24 1.24 -3.29 7.66
C ALA A 24 0.57 -3.79 6.37
N GLY A 25 0.16 -5.06 6.35
CA GLY A 25 -0.62 -5.64 5.26
C GLY A 25 -1.96 -4.97 5.07
N ALA A 26 -2.71 -4.78 6.15
CA ALA A 26 -4.02 -4.15 6.12
C ALA A 26 -3.96 -2.73 5.54
N SER A 27 -2.99 -1.91 5.98
CA SER A 27 -2.78 -0.57 5.42
C SER A 27 -2.40 -0.61 3.94
N ASN A 28 -1.48 -1.50 3.56
CA ASN A 28 -1.06 -1.64 2.16
C ASN A 28 -2.18 -2.16 1.25
N ALA A 29 -3.06 -3.03 1.77
CA ALA A 29 -4.21 -3.51 1.01
C ALA A 29 -5.22 -2.39 0.74
N ALA A 30 -5.46 -1.50 1.73
CA ALA A 30 -6.28 -0.31 1.54
C ALA A 30 -5.65 0.65 0.51
N LEU A 31 -4.34 0.89 0.58
CA LEU A 31 -3.63 1.72 -0.39
C LEU A 31 -3.67 1.12 -1.80
N LEU A 32 -3.46 -0.19 -1.95
CA LEU A 32 -3.57 -0.88 -3.24
C LEU A 32 -4.99 -0.76 -3.82
N ALA A 33 -6.02 -0.92 -3.00
CA ALA A 33 -7.40 -0.73 -3.44
C ALA A 33 -7.66 0.70 -3.92
N LEU A 34 -7.16 1.70 -3.19
CA LEU A 34 -7.25 3.10 -3.60
C LEU A 34 -6.48 3.36 -4.90
N GLU A 35 -5.32 2.74 -5.11
CA GLU A 35 -4.58 2.87 -6.36
C GLU A 35 -5.35 2.32 -7.55
N ILE A 36 -6.00 1.17 -7.39
CA ILE A 36 -6.88 0.58 -8.41
C ILE A 36 -8.06 1.52 -8.71
N LEU A 37 -8.73 2.04 -7.68
CA LEU A 37 -9.85 2.99 -7.85
C LEU A 37 -9.40 4.32 -8.45
N GLY A 38 -8.21 4.79 -8.09
CA GLY A 38 -7.62 6.03 -8.59
C GLY A 38 -7.28 6.00 -10.09
N ILE A 39 -7.33 4.83 -10.75
CA ILE A 39 -7.23 4.74 -12.21
C ILE A 39 -8.37 5.54 -12.85
N SER A 40 -9.60 5.34 -12.37
CA SER A 40 -10.82 5.95 -12.89
C SER A 40 -11.30 7.17 -12.10
N ASP A 41 -10.91 7.32 -10.83
CA ASP A 41 -11.30 8.45 -9.98
C ASP A 41 -10.13 9.42 -9.77
N GLU A 42 -10.23 10.62 -10.36
CA GLU A 42 -9.22 11.67 -10.24
C GLU A 42 -9.06 12.21 -8.82
N LYS A 43 -10.14 12.27 -8.04
CA LYS A 43 -10.10 12.75 -6.65
C LYS A 43 -9.30 11.78 -5.78
N ILE A 44 -9.57 10.47 -5.90
CA ILE A 44 -8.80 9.44 -5.17
C ILE A 44 -7.32 9.50 -5.56
N ARG A 45 -7.04 9.63 -6.86
CA ARG A 45 -5.66 9.76 -7.36
C ARG A 45 -4.94 10.97 -6.80
N GLN A 46 -5.60 12.12 -6.68
CA GLN A 46 -4.99 13.30 -6.07
C GLN A 46 -4.73 13.09 -4.57
N GLN A 47 -5.69 12.53 -3.84
CA GLN A 47 -5.50 12.21 -2.41
C GLN A 47 -4.33 11.25 -2.16
N LEU A 48 -4.12 10.26 -3.05
CA LEU A 48 -2.96 9.37 -2.98
C LEU A 48 -1.63 10.09 -3.23
N LYS A 49 -1.59 11.06 -4.14
CA LYS A 49 -0.38 11.88 -4.36
C LYS A 49 -0.05 12.68 -3.12
N ASP A 50 -1.05 13.35 -2.54
CA ASP A 50 -0.87 14.19 -1.36
C ASP A 50 -0.41 13.33 -0.16
N TYR A 51 -0.99 12.14 0.02
CA TYR A 51 -0.56 11.18 1.04
C TYR A 51 0.91 10.78 0.89
N ARG A 52 1.36 10.44 -0.34
CA ARG A 52 2.76 10.07 -0.59
C ARG A 52 3.72 11.25 -0.40
N GLN A 53 3.30 12.46 -0.78
CA GLN A 53 4.10 13.67 -0.57
C GLN A 53 4.32 13.91 0.93
N LYS A 54 3.25 13.80 1.73
CA LYS A 54 3.32 13.91 3.20
C LYS A 54 4.32 12.92 3.80
N MET A 55 4.26 11.64 3.39
CA MET A 55 5.20 10.62 3.89
C MET A 55 6.66 10.93 3.53
N HIS A 56 6.90 11.42 2.31
CA HIS A 56 8.24 11.81 1.88
C HIS A 56 8.77 13.00 2.71
N ASP A 57 7.92 13.98 2.99
CA ASP A 57 8.30 15.16 3.76
C ASP A 57 8.59 14.79 5.22
N GLU A 58 7.77 13.95 5.84
CA GLU A 58 8.00 13.38 7.18
C GLU A 58 9.33 12.62 7.26
N ALA A 59 9.67 11.83 6.23
CA ALA A 59 10.93 11.09 6.17
C ALA A 59 12.15 12.03 6.04
N LYS A 60 12.02 13.13 5.28
CA LYS A 60 13.07 14.14 5.16
C LYS A 60 13.32 14.89 6.47
N GLU A 61 12.25 15.31 7.12
CA GLU A 61 12.33 15.98 8.43
C GLU A 61 13.01 15.08 9.46
N SER A 62 12.58 13.82 9.54
CA SER A 62 13.17 12.84 10.47
C SER A 62 14.66 12.59 10.21
N SER A 63 15.12 12.68 8.94
CA SER A 63 16.54 12.55 8.60
C SER A 63 17.35 13.77 8.99
N ALA A 64 16.75 14.97 8.93
CA ALA A 64 17.43 16.22 9.28
C ALA A 64 17.61 16.38 10.81
N GLU A 65 16.82 15.70 11.63
CA GLU A 65 17.00 15.68 13.10
C GLU A 65 18.16 14.79 13.57
N LEU A 66 18.71 13.96 12.69
CA LEU A 66 19.80 13.02 12.99
C LEU A 66 21.20 13.58 12.63
N ASP A 67 21.26 14.69 11.89
CA ASP A 67 22.47 15.44 11.53
C ASP A 67 22.74 16.59 12.51
#